data_AF-A0AAQ0S5U5-F1
#
_entry.id   AF-A0AAQ0S5U5-F1
#
_cell.length_a   1.000
_cell.length_b   1.000
_cell.length_c   1.000
_cell.angle_alpha   90.00
_cell.angle_beta   90.00
_cell.angle_gamma   90.00
#
_symmetry.space_group_name_H-M   'P 1'
#
loop_
_entity.id
_entity.type
_entity.pdbx_description
1 polymer ?
#
loop_
_entity_poly.entity_id
_entity_poly.type
_entity_poly.pdbx_seq_one_letter_code
_entity_poly.pdbx_strand_id
1 'polypeptide(L)'
;MSLDNFKNRAIVWDTVNKGFPQPIQIMQGDVNARTLSIKILDNGGEIDLTGHSLKLTYQYTNSSNSGFVMIPPENLTKGEFILVIPTEMTETGVIEANLILLNED
;
A
#
# COMPACT_ATOMS: atom_id res chain seq x y z
N MET A 1 -8.68 -23.52 1.33
CA MET A 1 -8.39 -22.10 0.99
C MET A 1 -7.19 -22.10 0.05
N SER A 2 -7.28 -21.50 -1.13
CA SER A 2 -6.19 -21.51 -2.14
C SER A 2 -5.05 -20.58 -1.72
N LEU A 3 -3.80 -20.98 -2.03
CA LEU A 3 -2.59 -20.18 -1.83
C LEU A 3 -2.64 -18.85 -2.60
N ASP A 4 -3.40 -18.79 -3.69
CA ASP A 4 -3.49 -17.61 -4.56
C ASP A 4 -4.18 -16.43 -3.85
N ASN A 5 -5.10 -16.71 -2.92
CA ASN A 5 -5.78 -15.68 -2.12
C ASN A 5 -4.86 -15.00 -1.08
N PHE A 6 -3.64 -15.51 -0.89
CA PHE A 6 -2.65 -14.91 0.02
C PHE A 6 -1.64 -14.01 -0.69
N LYS A 7 -1.57 -14.06 -2.03
CA LYS A 7 -0.52 -13.35 -2.80
C LYS A 7 -0.87 -11.90 -3.12
N ASN A 8 -2.14 -11.60 -3.35
CA ASN A 8 -2.60 -10.26 -3.68
C ASN A 8 -3.74 -9.82 -2.75
N ARG A 9 -3.62 -8.63 -2.14
CA ARG A 9 -4.70 -7.98 -1.39
C ARG A 9 -5.02 -6.63 -2.01
N ALA A 10 -6.31 -6.32 -2.11
CA ALA A 10 -6.79 -5.04 -2.62
C ALA A 10 -7.06 -4.05 -1.48
N ILE A 11 -6.42 -2.88 -1.56
CA ILE A 11 -6.71 -1.71 -0.74
C ILE A 11 -7.51 -0.73 -1.60
N VAL A 12 -8.69 -0.33 -1.12
CA VAL A 12 -9.47 0.75 -1.75
C VAL A 12 -9.42 1.95 -0.83
N TRP A 13 -8.82 3.04 -1.31
CA TRP A 13 -8.74 4.29 -0.58
C TRP A 13 -9.58 5.35 -1.28
N ASP A 14 -10.68 5.75 -0.66
CA ASP A 14 -11.47 6.89 -1.13
C ASP A 14 -10.94 8.16 -0.45
N THR A 15 -10.63 9.21 -1.21
CA THR A 15 -10.07 10.48 -0.73
C THR A 15 -10.92 11.15 0.35
N VAL A 16 -12.23 10.91 0.36
CA VAL A 16 -13.13 11.39 1.43
C VAL A 16 -12.95 10.65 2.76
N ASN A 17 -12.39 9.43 2.74
CA ASN A 17 -12.13 8.61 3.93
C ASN A 17 -10.66 8.69 4.34
N LYS A 18 -10.38 9.39 5.44
CA LYS A 18 -9.00 9.63 5.92
C LYS A 18 -8.38 8.46 6.71
N GLY A 19 -9.14 7.42 7.04
CA GLY A 19 -8.65 6.26 7.77
C GLY A 19 -9.33 4.99 7.29
N PHE A 20 -8.54 3.95 7.04
CA PHE A 20 -9.06 2.66 6.66
C PHE A 20 -8.29 1.55 7.38
N PRO A 21 -8.89 0.91 8.41
CA PRO A 21 -8.24 -0.19 9.10
C PRO A 21 -8.38 -1.45 8.24
N GLN A 22 -7.43 -1.65 7.32
CA GLN A 22 -7.25 -2.95 6.68
C GLN A 22 -6.12 -3.71 7.38
N PRO A 23 -6.45 -4.69 8.24
CA PRO A 23 -5.42 -5.54 8.81
C PRO A 23 -4.82 -6.42 7.71
N ILE A 24 -3.56 -6.13 7.37
CA ILE A 24 -2.77 -6.94 6.43
C ILE A 24 -1.84 -7.81 7.26
N GLN A 25 -1.93 -9.12 7.07
CA GLN A 25 -1.02 -10.08 7.68
C GLN A 25 0.03 -10.49 6.66
N ILE A 26 1.29 -10.28 7.02
CA ILE A 26 2.48 -10.63 6.24
C ILE A 26 3.21 -11.71 7.02
N MET A 27 3.70 -12.75 6.34
CA MET A 27 4.49 -13.79 6.98
C MET A 27 5.98 -13.49 6.84
N GLN A 28 6.74 -13.72 7.91
CA GLN A 28 8.20 -13.62 7.88
C GLN A 28 8.77 -14.63 6.87
N GLY A 29 9.66 -14.18 5.99
CA GLY A 29 10.27 -15.01 4.95
C GLY A 29 9.59 -14.93 3.58
N ASP A 30 8.43 -14.27 3.45
CA ASP A 30 7.81 -13.95 2.15
C ASP A 30 8.48 -12.72 1.50
N VAL A 31 9.76 -12.87 1.16
CA VAL A 31 10.57 -11.83 0.52
C VAL A 31 10.04 -11.56 -0.89
N ASN A 32 9.56 -10.33 -1.14
CA ASN A 32 9.10 -9.86 -2.46
C ASN A 32 8.00 -10.72 -3.14
N ALA A 33 7.35 -11.62 -2.39
CA ALA A 33 6.36 -12.56 -2.92
C ALA A 33 4.90 -12.09 -2.74
N ARG A 34 4.69 -11.01 -1.97
CA ARG A 34 3.37 -10.44 -1.67
C ARG A 34 3.23 -9.07 -2.29
N THR A 35 2.12 -8.87 -2.99
CA THR A 35 1.75 -7.59 -3.57
C THR A 35 0.46 -7.07 -2.95
N LEU A 36 0.34 -5.75 -2.89
CA LEU A 36 -0.87 -5.04 -2.53
C LEU A 36 -1.30 -4.22 -3.74
N SER A 37 -2.43 -4.56 -4.33
CA SER A 37 -3.10 -3.72 -5.33
C SER A 37 -3.81 -2.59 -4.60
N ILE A 38 -3.50 -1.35 -4.95
CA ILE A 38 -4.06 -0.15 -4.32
C ILE A 38 -4.86 0.59 -5.38
N LYS A 39 -6.14 0.83 -5.11
CA LYS A 39 -7.01 1.65 -5.95
C LYS A 39 -7.47 2.88 -5.16
N ILE A 40 -7.11 4.05 -5.66
CA ILE A 40 -7.55 5.34 -5.13
C ILE A 40 -8.80 5.75 -5.89
N LEU A 41 -9.83 6.17 -5.17
CA LEU A 41 -11.10 6.63 -5.71
C LEU A 41 -11.37 8.05 -5.22
N ASP A 42 -12.15 8.79 -5.99
CA ASP A 42 -12.71 10.08 -5.59
C ASP A 42 -14.23 9.97 -5.56
N ASN A 43 -14.81 9.96 -4.35
CA ASN A 43 -16.26 9.84 -4.13
C ASN A 43 -16.85 8.60 -4.83
N GLY A 44 -16.18 7.45 -4.68
CA GLY A 44 -16.54 6.18 -5.32
C GLY A 44 -16.26 6.08 -6.84
N GLY A 45 -15.75 7.13 -7.48
CA GLY A 45 -15.38 7.15 -8.91
C GLY A 45 -13.88 6.91 -9.15
N GLU A 46 -13.54 6.47 -10.36
CA GLU A 46 -12.14 6.44 -10.80
C GLU A 46 -11.58 7.87 -10.91
N ILE A 47 -10.31 8.05 -10.55
CA ILE A 47 -9.61 9.33 -10.59
C ILE A 47 -8.34 9.21 -11.43
N ASP A 48 -8.06 10.23 -12.24
CA ASP A 48 -6.80 10.37 -12.97
C ASP A 48 -5.75 11.01 -12.05
N LEU A 49 -4.67 10.27 -11.79
CA LEU A 49 -3.54 10.66 -10.94
C LEU A 49 -2.27 10.92 -11.76
N THR A 50 -2.39 11.19 -13.05
CA THR A 50 -1.25 11.62 -13.87
C THR A 50 -0.57 12.84 -13.23
N GLY A 51 0.77 12.84 -13.15
CA GLY A 51 1.54 13.87 -12.45
C GLY A 51 1.60 13.72 -10.93
N HIS A 52 1.14 12.59 -10.38
CA HIS A 52 1.23 12.27 -8.96
C HIS A 52 2.00 10.97 -8.74
N SER A 53 2.66 10.88 -7.59
CA SER A 53 3.22 9.64 -7.06
C SER A 53 2.62 9.26 -5.72
N LEU A 54 2.67 7.95 -5.42
CA LEU A 54 2.16 7.40 -4.17
C LEU A 54 3.32 6.90 -3.32
N LYS A 55 3.33 7.30 -2.05
CA LYS A 55 4.32 6.88 -1.06
C LYS A 55 3.63 6.19 0.10
N LEU A 56 4.18 5.05 0.54
CA LEU A 56 3.83 4.45 1.83
C LEU A 56 4.93 4.74 2.83
N THR A 57 4.57 5.27 3.98
CA THR A 57 5.46 5.37 5.16
C THR A 57 5.02 4.37 6.20
N TYR A 58 5.96 3.73 6.88
CA TYR A 58 5.66 2.74 7.90
C TYR A 58 6.53 2.91 9.15
N GLN A 59 5.98 2.51 10.30
CA GLN A 59 6.68 2.43 11.57
C GLN A 59 6.22 1.19 12.33
N TYR A 60 7.17 0.43 12.87
CA TYR A 60 6.87 -0.66 13.78
C TYR A 60 6.46 -0.11 15.14
N THR A 61 5.37 -0.61 15.72
CA THR A 61 4.87 -0.10 17.01
C THR A 61 5.71 -0.54 18.20
N ASN A 62 6.50 -1.61 18.02
CA ASN A 62 7.33 -2.24 19.06
C ASN A 62 8.83 -1.90 18.91
N SER A 63 9.21 -1.08 17.95
CA SER A 63 10.61 -0.68 17.75
C SER A 63 10.71 0.71 17.10
N SER A 64 11.93 1.24 17.00
CA SER A 64 12.18 2.47 16.23
C SER A 64 12.34 2.22 14.73
N ASN A 65 12.14 0.97 14.26
CA ASN A 65 12.26 0.64 12.86
C ASN A 65 11.13 1.32 12.07
N SER A 66 11.51 2.09 11.07
CA SER A 66 10.61 2.87 10.23
C SER A 66 11.24 3.10 8.86
N GLY A 67 10.40 3.40 7.87
CA GLY A 67 10.87 3.60 6.52
C GLY A 67 9.76 4.09 5.60
N PHE A 68 10.08 4.16 4.32
CA PHE A 68 9.12 4.46 3.28
C PHE A 68 9.43 3.74 1.99
N VAL A 69 8.40 3.57 1.16
CA VAL A 69 8.49 2.99 -0.18
C VAL A 69 7.71 3.88 -1.15
N MET A 70 8.33 4.21 -2.27
CA MET A 70 7.62 4.78 -3.43
C MET A 70 6.91 3.65 -4.16
N ILE A 71 5.61 3.79 -4.35
CA ILE A 71 4.77 2.75 -4.95
C ILE A 71 4.70 3.00 -6.46
N PRO A 72 5.12 2.03 -7.30
CA PRO A 72 5.04 2.19 -8.73
C PRO A 72 3.56 2.23 -9.19
N PRO A 73 3.24 3.07 -10.19
CA PRO A 73 1.92 3.09 -10.79
C PRO A 73 1.67 1.81 -11.58
N GLU A 74 0.43 1.31 -11.51
CA GLU A 74 -0.09 0.29 -12.41
C GLU A 74 -0.89 0.96 -13.54
N ASN A 75 -1.80 1.86 -13.17
CA ASN A 75 -2.56 2.67 -14.12
C ASN A 75 -3.01 4.00 -13.49
N LEU A 76 -2.25 5.07 -13.75
CA LEU A 76 -2.51 6.40 -13.18
C LEU A 76 -3.86 6.99 -13.60
N THR A 77 -4.31 6.74 -14.83
CA THR A 77 -5.60 7.27 -15.32
C THR A 77 -6.82 6.67 -14.61
N LYS A 78 -6.61 5.60 -13.82
CA LYS A 78 -7.63 4.92 -13.01
C LYS A 78 -7.32 4.89 -11.51
N GLY A 79 -6.26 5.59 -11.09
CA GLY A 79 -5.81 5.63 -9.71
C GLY A 79 -5.28 4.29 -9.17
N GLU A 80 -4.68 3.46 -10.01
CA GLU A 80 -4.23 2.10 -9.66
C GLU A 80 -2.71 2.02 -9.47
N PHE A 81 -2.28 1.39 -8.39
CA PHE A 81 -0.87 1.18 -8.00
C PHE A 81 -0.65 -0.24 -7.49
N ILE A 82 0.59 -0.73 -7.57
CA ILE A 82 0.98 -2.01 -6.98
C ILE A 82 2.16 -1.81 -6.04
N LEU A 83 1.97 -2.14 -4.76
CA LEU A 83 3.05 -2.23 -3.80
C LEU A 83 3.54 -3.67 -3.71
N VAL A 84 4.80 -3.89 -4.07
CA VAL A 84 5.52 -5.10 -3.67
C VAL A 84 6.01 -4.88 -2.24
N ILE A 85 5.60 -5.73 -1.31
CA ILE A 85 5.96 -5.56 0.11
C ILE A 85 7.48 -5.74 0.26
N PRO A 86 8.20 -4.71 0.74
CA PRO A 86 9.64 -4.76 0.89
C PRO A 86 10.04 -5.71 2.04
N THR A 87 11.25 -6.26 1.97
CA THR A 87 11.81 -7.15 2.99
C THR A 87 11.79 -6.56 4.40
N GLU A 88 11.99 -5.25 4.49
CA GLU A 88 12.04 -4.46 5.71
C GLU A 88 10.68 -4.38 6.42
N MET A 89 9.59 -4.66 5.71
CA MET A 89 8.23 -4.78 6.24
C MET A 89 7.82 -6.22 6.58
N THR A 90 8.77 -7.18 6.51
CA THR A 90 8.52 -8.60 6.85
C THR A 90 9.03 -9.02 8.22
N GLU A 91 9.57 -8.08 9.01
CA GLU A 91 9.93 -8.36 10.40
C GLU A 91 8.68 -8.62 11.24
N THR A 92 8.81 -9.45 12.27
CA THR A 92 7.66 -9.75 13.13
C THR A 92 7.32 -8.54 14.00
N GLY A 93 6.11 -8.02 13.82
CA GLY A 93 5.60 -6.90 14.62
C GLY A 93 4.28 -6.36 14.07
N VAL A 94 3.75 -5.36 14.77
CA VAL A 94 2.64 -4.55 14.27
C VAL A 94 3.23 -3.32 13.60
N ILE A 95 2.77 -3.03 12.39
CA ILE A 95 3.19 -1.87 11.61
C ILE A 95 2.02 -0.89 11.52
N GLU A 96 2.29 0.37 11.84
CA GLU A 96 1.43 1.49 11.45
C GLU A 96 1.95 2.05 10.13
N ALA A 97 1.07 2.13 9.14
CA ALA A 97 1.41 2.61 7.80
C ALA A 97 0.44 3.69 7.32
N ASN A 98 0.97 4.65 6.57
CA ASN A 98 0.22 5.74 5.94
C ASN A 98 0.50 5.78 4.45
N LEU A 99 -0.54 5.99 3.64
CA LEU A 99 -0.43 6.32 2.23
C LEU A 99 -0.45 7.84 2.07
N ILE A 100 0.47 8.36 1.25
CA ILE A 100 0.65 9.79 0.99
C ILE A 100 0.73 9.97 -0.52
N LEU A 101 -0.21 10.74 -1.07
CA LEU A 101 -0.16 11.19 -2.47
C LEU A 101 0.73 12.44 -2.55
N LEU A 102 1.64 12.47 -3.52
CA LEU A 102 2.58 13.56 -3.76
C LEU A 102 2.34 14.13 -5.16
N ASN A 103 2.38 15.45 -5.31
CA ASN A 103 2.37 16.10 -6.62
C ASN A 103 3.79 16.14 -7.17
N GLU A 104 3.96 15.89 -8.47
CA GLU A 104 5.27 15.91 -9.15
C GLU A 104 5.50 17.23 -9.94
N ASP A 105 4.85 18.33 -9.52
CA ASP A 105 4.97 19.67 -10.12
C ASP A 105 6.43 20.13 -10.34
#